data_AF-A0A9N9P8A3-F1
#
_entry.id   AF-A0A9N9P8A3-F1
#
_cell.length_a   1.000
_cell.length_b   1.000
_cell.length_c   1.000
_cell.angle_alpha   90.00
_cell.angle_beta   90.00
_cell.angle_gamma   90.00
#
_symmetry.space_group_name_H-M   'P 1'
#
loop_
_entity.id
_entity.type
_entity.pdbx_description
1 polymer ?
#
loop_
_entity_poly.entity_id
_entity_poly.type
_entity_poly.pdbx_seq_one_letter_code
_entity_poly.pdbx_strand_id
1 'polypeptide(L)'
;ENSFLKFKNEIIEILKDNFEINKYFDSEIISNDRDKDIMISREGIEILITCKYRLVKNIRFSDVEITAAASKLYKVQDVIVTNLGYSEKAKKIAKEYKILLTQKSDIKHKL
;
A
#
# COMPACT_ATOMS: atom_id res chain seq x y z
N GLU A 1 -6.16 -20.73 -1.98
CA GLU A 1 -6.65 -19.34 -2.00
C GLU A 1 -5.44 -18.40 -2.02
N ASN A 2 -5.35 -17.46 -2.95
CA ASN A 2 -4.21 -16.53 -3.04
C ASN A 2 -4.27 -15.55 -1.86
N SER A 3 -3.50 -15.79 -0.78
CA SER A 3 -3.53 -14.99 0.45
C SER A 3 -3.25 -13.51 0.21
N PHE A 4 -2.48 -13.17 -0.83
CA PHE A 4 -2.20 -11.79 -1.21
C PHE A 4 -3.45 -11.09 -1.74
N LEU A 5 -4.16 -11.75 -2.67
CA LEU A 5 -5.42 -11.23 -3.22
C LEU A 5 -6.50 -11.11 -2.13
N LYS A 6 -6.58 -12.09 -1.23
CA LYS A 6 -7.49 -12.03 -0.09
C LYS A 6 -7.18 -10.82 0.80
N PHE A 7 -5.91 -10.60 1.13
CA PHE A 7 -5.50 -9.45 1.93
C PHE A 7 -5.82 -8.12 1.23
N LYS A 8 -5.55 -7.99 -0.08
CA LYS A 8 -5.94 -6.82 -0.88
C LYS A 8 -7.45 -6.56 -0.82
N ASN A 9 -8.27 -7.60 -1.03
CA ASN A 9 -9.73 -7.47 -0.98
C ASN A 9 -10.22 -7.06 0.40
N GLU A 10 -9.62 -7.57 1.47
CA GLU A 10 -9.94 -7.12 2.83
C GLU A 10 -9.62 -5.62 3.04
N ILE A 11 -8.53 -5.10 2.46
CA ILE A 11 -8.24 -3.67 2.50
C ILE A 11 -9.27 -2.85 1.70
N ILE A 12 -9.68 -3.32 0.52
CA ILE A 12 -10.74 -2.69 -0.27
C ILE A 12 -12.03 -2.60 0.53
N GLU A 13 -12.44 -3.70 1.16
CA GLU A 13 -13.66 -3.77 1.97
C GLU A 13 -13.62 -2.82 3.18
N ILE A 14 -12.44 -2.59 3.78
CA ILE A 14 -12.27 -1.63 4.89
C ILE A 14 -12.45 -0.17 4.42
N LEU A 15 -12.05 0.13 3.19
CA LEU A 15 -11.95 1.50 2.67
C LEU A 15 -13.14 1.95 1.81
N LYS A 16 -13.89 1.02 1.23
CA LYS A 16 -14.94 1.29 0.22
C LYS A 16 -16.03 2.27 0.67
N ASP A 17 -16.27 2.41 1.98
CA ASP A 17 -17.32 3.30 2.50
C ASP A 17 -16.88 4.77 2.53
N ASN A 18 -15.57 5.04 2.57
CA ASN A 18 -14.99 6.37 2.74
C ASN A 18 -14.16 6.85 1.54
N PHE A 19 -13.80 5.94 0.63
CA PHE A 19 -12.90 6.21 -0.49
C PHE A 19 -13.45 5.63 -1.78
N GLU A 20 -13.22 6.35 -2.88
CA GLU A 20 -13.48 5.84 -4.22
C GLU A 20 -12.35 4.90 -4.63
N ILE A 21 -12.68 3.68 -5.04
CA ILE A 21 -11.70 2.68 -5.49
C ILE A 21 -11.59 2.73 -7.01
N ASN A 22 -10.39 3.01 -7.54
CA ASN A 22 -10.16 3.00 -8.97
C ASN A 22 -10.05 1.55 -9.49
N LYS A 23 -11.15 1.05 -10.05
CA LYS A 23 -11.24 -0.31 -10.62
C LYS A 23 -10.45 -0.51 -11.91
N TYR A 24 -10.06 0.58 -12.57
CA TYR A 24 -9.30 0.59 -13.83
C TYR A 24 -7.81 0.85 -13.60
N PHE A 25 -7.37 0.90 -12.34
CA PHE A 25 -5.97 1.14 -12.01
C PHE A 25 -5.11 0.01 -12.56
N ASP A 26 -4.33 0.36 -13.58
CA ASP A 26 -3.39 -0.55 -14.20
C ASP A 26 -2.01 -0.44 -13.52
N SER A 27 -1.61 -1.56 -12.91
CA SER A 27 -0.32 -1.72 -12.24
C SER A 27 0.78 -2.25 -13.16
N GLU A 28 0.55 -2.33 -14.48
CA GLU A 28 1.50 -2.92 -15.43
C GLU A 28 2.91 -2.30 -15.41
N ILE A 29 3.03 -1.03 -15.01
CA ILE A 29 4.32 -0.32 -14.92
C ILE A 29 5.05 -0.63 -13.58
N ILE A 30 4.36 -1.22 -12.60
CA ILE A 30 4.91 -1.62 -11.31
C ILE A 30 5.47 -3.05 -11.44
N SER A 31 6.80 -3.15 -11.44
CA SER A 31 7.53 -4.42 -11.53
C SER A 31 7.06 -5.45 -10.48
N ASN A 32 6.37 -6.48 -11.00
CA ASN A 32 6.35 -7.87 -10.54
C ASN A 32 5.45 -8.30 -9.36
N ASP A 33 4.38 -7.57 -9.01
CA ASP A 33 3.37 -8.12 -8.09
C ASP A 33 2.02 -7.39 -8.25
N ARG A 34 1.34 -7.67 -9.38
CA ARG A 34 0.12 -6.97 -9.85
C ARG A 34 -1.07 -7.04 -8.86
N ASP A 35 -1.03 -7.96 -7.89
CA ASP A 35 -2.17 -8.31 -7.06
C ASP A 35 -2.26 -7.58 -5.72
N LYS A 36 -1.47 -6.52 -5.53
CA LYS A 36 -1.35 -5.90 -4.20
C LYS A 36 -1.63 -4.41 -4.16
N ASP A 37 -1.51 -3.72 -5.28
CA ASP A 37 -1.69 -2.27 -5.31
C ASP A 37 -3.17 -1.90 -5.53
N ILE A 38 -3.61 -0.85 -4.84
CA ILE A 38 -4.95 -0.27 -4.92
C ILE A 38 -4.77 1.24 -5.09
N MET A 39 -5.39 1.82 -6.11
CA MET A 39 -5.50 3.27 -6.20
C MET A 39 -6.85 3.69 -5.64
N ILE A 40 -6.82 4.62 -4.70
CA ILE A 40 -8.03 5.20 -4.11
C ILE A 40 -8.01 6.71 -4.22
N SER A 41 -9.18 7.33 -4.16
CA SER A 41 -9.33 8.77 -4.14
C SER A 41 -10.34 9.22 -3.10
N ARG A 42 -10.10 10.40 -2.52
CA ARG A 42 -11.06 11.14 -1.70
C ARG A 42 -10.77 12.63 -1.81
N GLU A 43 -11.82 13.42 -2.02
CA GLU A 43 -11.74 14.89 -2.03
C GLU A 43 -10.64 15.44 -3.00
N GLY A 44 -10.42 14.76 -4.13
CA GLY A 44 -9.44 15.15 -5.14
C GLY A 44 -7.99 14.74 -4.84
N ILE A 45 -7.74 14.00 -3.75
CA ILE A 45 -6.43 13.44 -3.42
C ILE A 45 -6.39 11.98 -3.86
N GLU A 46 -5.41 11.62 -4.67
CA GLU A 46 -5.13 10.23 -5.06
C GLU A 46 -4.07 9.61 -4.15
N ILE A 47 -4.34 8.37 -3.73
CA ILE A 47 -3.50 7.61 -2.83
C ILE A 47 -3.25 6.22 -3.44
N LEU A 48 -1.99 5.89 -3.63
CA LEU A 48 -1.55 4.53 -3.94
C LEU A 48 -1.37 3.76 -2.64
N ILE A 49 -2.12 2.68 -2.50
CA ILE A 49 -1.99 1.73 -1.40
C ILE A 49 -1.30 0.48 -1.90
N THR A 50 -0.08 0.23 -1.45
CA THR A 50 0.61 -1.04 -1.66
C THR A 50 0.31 -2.00 -0.51
N CYS A 51 -0.47 -3.04 -0.79
CA CYS A 51 -0.70 -4.12 0.16
C CYS A 51 0.53 -5.05 0.23
N LYS A 52 1.00 -5.38 1.41
CA LYS A 52 2.12 -6.30 1.62
C LYS A 52 1.77 -7.32 2.68
N TYR A 53 1.20 -8.44 2.22
CA TYR A 53 0.98 -9.59 3.08
C TYR A 53 2.29 -10.34 3.35
N ARG A 54 2.52 -10.71 4.60
CA ARG A 54 3.70 -11.44 5.06
C ARG A 54 3.28 -12.55 6.01
N LEU A 55 3.86 -13.74 5.83
CA LEU A 55 3.61 -14.88 6.71
C LEU A 55 4.45 -14.85 7.99
N VAL A 56 5.69 -14.34 7.90
CA VAL A 56 6.68 -14.46 8.98
C VAL A 56 7.52 -13.19 9.17
N LYS A 57 8.00 -12.60 8.07
CA LYS A 57 8.98 -11.51 8.13
C LYS A 57 8.33 -10.15 7.97
N ASN A 58 8.78 -9.18 8.77
CA ASN A 58 8.41 -7.78 8.63
C ASN A 58 8.81 -7.21 7.26
N ILE A 59 8.14 -6.11 6.89
CA ILE A 59 8.44 -5.32 5.69
C ILE A 59 9.86 -4.77 5.76
N ARG A 60 10.60 -4.92 4.65
CA ARG A 60 12.00 -4.51 4.52
C ARG A 60 12.10 -3.16 3.85
N PHE A 61 13.25 -2.51 3.98
CA PHE A 61 13.51 -1.22 3.33
C PHE A 61 13.39 -1.28 1.80
N SER A 62 13.75 -2.42 1.19
CA SER A 62 13.61 -2.63 -0.25
C SER A 62 12.16 -2.60 -0.72
N ASP A 63 11.21 -3.07 0.11
CA ASP A 63 9.79 -2.94 -0.21
C ASP A 63 9.38 -1.46 -0.26
N VAL A 64 9.91 -0.65 0.65
CA VAL A 64 9.64 0.79 0.72
C VAL A 64 10.22 1.52 -0.49
N GLU A 65 11.44 1.19 -0.90
CA GLU A 65 12.08 1.78 -2.09
C GLU A 65 11.31 1.48 -3.39
N ILE A 66 10.84 0.24 -3.55
CA ILE A 66 10.04 -0.16 -4.71
C ILE A 66 8.72 0.60 -4.74
N THR A 67 8.03 0.68 -3.60
CA THR A 67 6.77 1.43 -3.48
C THR A 67 6.98 2.93 -3.74
N ALA A 68 8.05 3.53 -3.18
CA ALA A 68 8.44 4.92 -3.44
C ALA A 68 8.66 5.22 -4.93
N ALA A 69 9.23 4.27 -5.67
CA ALA A 69 9.44 4.43 -7.10
C ALA A 69 8.10 4.42 -7.86
N ALA A 70 7.15 3.56 -7.45
CA ALA A 70 5.82 3.50 -8.03
C ALA A 70 5.03 4.79 -7.78
N SER A 71 4.93 5.27 -6.54
CA SER A 71 4.17 6.50 -6.26
C SER A 71 4.71 7.74 -6.96
N LYS A 72 6.03 7.85 -7.12
CA LYS A 72 6.66 8.93 -7.91
C LYS A 72 6.23 8.90 -9.38
N LEU A 73 6.09 7.72 -9.96
CA LEU A 73 5.65 7.55 -11.35
C LEU A 73 4.23 8.09 -11.54
N TYR A 74 3.33 7.78 -10.62
CA TYR A 74 1.93 8.22 -10.67
C TYR A 74 1.68 9.61 -10.07
N LYS A 75 2.68 10.21 -9.39
CA LYS A 75 2.58 11.51 -8.70
C LYS A 75 1.49 11.56 -7.61
N VAL A 76 1.36 10.48 -6.85
CA VAL A 76 0.32 10.30 -5.81
C VAL A 76 0.93 10.15 -4.42
N GLN A 77 0.11 10.30 -3.37
CA GLN A 77 0.52 9.93 -2.01
C GLN A 77 0.62 8.41 -1.89
N ASP A 78 1.56 7.93 -1.08
CA ASP A 78 1.86 6.50 -0.99
C ASP A 78 1.68 5.95 0.41
N VAL A 79 1.07 4.76 0.48
CA VAL A 79 0.82 4.05 1.73
C VAL A 79 1.17 2.58 1.57
N ILE A 80 2.02 2.07 2.45
CA ILE A 80 2.26 0.63 2.55
C ILE A 80 1.43 0.07 3.68
N VAL A 81 0.58 -0.91 3.36
CA VAL A 81 -0.28 -1.60 4.33
C VAL A 81 0.22 -3.02 4.51
N THR A 82 0.35 -3.49 5.76
CA THR A 82 0.76 -4.87 6.03
C THR A 82 -0.05 -5.52 7.15
N ASN A 83 -0.06 -6.85 7.20
CA ASN A 83 -0.65 -7.64 8.29
C ASN A 83 0.32 -7.86 9.47
N LEU A 84 1.63 -7.63 9.28
CA LEU A 84 2.65 -7.74 10.32
C LEU A 84 3.20 -6.36 10.66
N GLY A 85 4.51 -6.19 10.80
CA GLY A 85 5.15 -4.91 11.07
C GLY A 85 6.21 -4.52 10.05
N TYR A 86 6.97 -3.49 10.40
CA TYR A 86 8.05 -2.93 9.59
C TYR A 86 9.37 -3.10 10.32
N SER A 87 10.43 -3.43 9.59
CA SER A 87 11.78 -3.35 10.12
C SER A 87 12.15 -1.89 10.45
N GLU A 88 13.06 -1.68 11.40
CA GLU A 88 13.53 -0.33 11.76
C GLU A 88 14.11 0.43 10.56
N LYS A 89 14.84 -0.29 9.68
CA LYS A 89 15.36 0.30 8.44
C LYS A 89 14.24 0.71 7.49
N ALA A 90 13.15 -0.06 7.39
CA ALA A 90 11.98 0.31 6.59
C ALA A 90 11.31 1.58 7.13
N LYS A 91 11.14 1.69 8.46
CA LYS A 91 10.57 2.90 9.09
C LYS A 91 11.41 4.14 8.81
N LYS A 92 12.74 4.02 8.90
CA LYS A 92 13.67 5.12 8.60
C LYS A 92 13.54 5.59 7.14
N ILE A 93 13.60 4.66 6.20
CA ILE A 93 13.50 4.96 4.77
C ILE A 93 12.11 5.51 4.39
N ALA A 94 11.04 5.00 4.98
CA ALA A 94 9.70 5.51 4.73
C ALA A 94 9.55 6.97 5.16
N LYS A 95 10.17 7.36 6.29
CA LYS A 95 10.22 8.76 6.72
C LYS A 95 10.96 9.64 5.72
N GLU A 96 12.09 9.17 5.18
CA GLU A 96 12.86 9.89 4.16
C GLU A 96 12.06 10.10 2.87
N TYR A 97 11.30 9.08 2.45
CA TYR A 97 10.43 9.15 1.26
C TYR A 97 9.03 9.69 1.51
N LYS A 98 8.69 10.07 2.76
CA LYS A 98 7.35 10.53 3.17
C LYS A 98 6.23 9.52 2.83
N ILE A 99 6.52 8.23 2.95
CA ILE A 99 5.55 7.14 2.75
C ILE A 99 4.86 6.84 4.07
N LEU A 100 3.53 6.73 4.05
CA LEU A 100 2.77 6.33 5.21
C LEU A 100 2.88 4.81 5.41
N LEU A 101 3.25 4.40 6.62
CA LEU A 101 3.27 3.00 7.01
C LEU A 101 2.09 2.71 7.94
N THR A 102 1.29 1.68 7.64
CA THR A 102 0.16 1.29 8.47
C THR A 102 -0.11 -0.21 8.49
N GLN A 103 -0.56 -0.71 9.63
CA GLN A 103 -1.11 -2.07 9.68
C GLN A 103 -2.55 -2.08 9.17
N LYS A 104 -3.01 -3.25 8.72
CA LYS A 104 -4.42 -3.47 8.35
C LYS A 104 -5.39 -3.03 9.44
N SER A 105 -5.07 -3.29 10.71
CA SER A 105 -5.92 -2.92 11.85
C SER A 105 -6.14 -1.41 11.99
N ASP A 106 -5.20 -0.61 11.49
CA ASP A 106 -5.13 0.82 11.79
C ASP A 106 -5.42 1.70 10.56
N ILE A 107 -5.51 1.10 9.37
CA ILE A 107 -5.59 1.85 8.10
C ILE A 107 -6.76 2.83 8.07
N LYS A 108 -7.93 2.44 8.59
CA LYS A 108 -9.13 3.29 8.64
C LYS A 108 -8.98 4.51 9.56
N HIS A 109 -8.05 4.46 10.52
CA HIS A 109 -7.78 5.57 11.43
C HIS A 109 -6.65 6.48 10.93
N LYS A 110 -5.81 5.99 10.01
CA LYS A 110 -4.67 6.73 9.46
C LYS A 110 -4.97 7.46 8.15
N LEU A 111 -5.95 6.97 7.39
CA LEU A 111 -6.46 7.54 6.15
C LEU A 111 -7.77 8.26 6.39
#